data_AF-A0A1B9VGS9-F1
#
_entry.id   AF-A0A1B9VGS9-F1
#
_cell.length_a   1.000
_cell.length_b   1.000
_cell.length_c   1.000
_cell.angle_alpha   90.00
_cell.angle_beta   90.00
_cell.angle_gamma   90.00
#
_symmetry.space_group_name_H-M   'P 1'
#
loop_
_entity.id
_entity.type
_entity.pdbx_description
1 polymer ?
#
loop_
_entity_poly.entity_id
_entity_poly.type
_entity_poly.pdbx_seq_one_letter_code
_entity_poly.pdbx_strand_id
1 'polypeptide(L)'
;MKLLPPTAPDPEFGRRLRQWRRESEIKQARLADIVGVTQATVSRWEKGLQTPAPLQIDLLHQMMTRNRNFRLDQAIKRLVIHSRQRVHLIEDRSHRLLCASGPREKEWQRDSGDLLGTSLWRFATPEIAQAEKRLHHMGWHEDQADHLSFATSGRNGPPMPIVDKFILWERFFLSDGTAVRLTTGFDHPPA
;
A
#
# COMPACT_ATOMS: atom_id res chain seq x y z
N MET A 1 -18.46 35.03 -13.72
CA MET A 1 -17.21 34.26 -13.93
C MET A 1 -16.03 35.22 -13.88
N LYS A 2 -15.24 35.21 -12.79
CA LYS A 2 -13.95 35.91 -12.76
C LYS A 2 -12.89 34.96 -13.35
N LEU A 3 -12.28 35.35 -14.46
CA LEU A 3 -11.07 34.72 -14.97
C LEU A 3 -9.99 34.84 -13.89
N LEU A 4 -9.53 33.70 -13.36
CA LEU A 4 -8.34 33.65 -12.53
C LEU A 4 -7.15 34.17 -13.36
N PRO A 5 -6.28 35.03 -12.79
CA PRO A 5 -5.12 35.53 -13.50
C PRO A 5 -4.21 34.36 -13.91
N PRO A 6 -3.42 34.49 -15.00
CA PRO A 6 -2.44 33.47 -15.34
C PRO A 6 -1.48 33.29 -14.16
N THR A 7 -1.56 32.15 -13.49
CA THR A 7 -0.64 31.77 -12.42
C THR A 7 0.77 31.80 -12.97
N ALA A 8 1.57 32.74 -12.45
CA ALA A 8 2.97 32.89 -12.79
C ALA A 8 3.70 31.53 -12.70
N PRO A 9 4.76 31.29 -13.50
CA PRO A 9 5.51 30.06 -13.43
C PRO A 9 5.99 29.79 -12.01
N ASP A 10 5.67 28.61 -11.48
CA ASP A 10 6.16 28.12 -10.18
C ASP A 10 7.49 27.36 -10.39
N PRO A 11 8.65 27.97 -10.04
CA PRO A 11 9.94 27.33 -10.22
C PRO A 11 10.17 26.18 -9.25
N GLU A 12 9.43 26.14 -8.13
CA GLU A 12 9.49 25.05 -7.16
C GLU A 12 8.76 23.82 -7.70
N PHE A 13 7.57 24.00 -8.29
CA PHE A 13 6.86 22.93 -8.99
C PHE A 13 7.72 22.30 -10.08
N GLY A 14 8.36 23.11 -10.93
CA GLY A 14 9.24 22.62 -12.00
C GLY A 14 10.39 21.74 -11.48
N ARG A 15 11.05 22.17 -10.39
CA ARG A 15 12.11 21.39 -9.74
C ARG A 15 11.58 20.08 -9.15
N ARG A 16 10.44 20.13 -8.45
CA ARG A 16 9.79 18.93 -7.87
C ARG A 16 9.38 17.94 -8.96
N LEU A 17 8.81 18.42 -10.07
CA LEU A 17 8.42 17.61 -11.22
C LEU A 17 9.64 16.89 -11.82
N ARG A 18 10.74 17.61 -12.04
CA ARG A 18 11.98 17.04 -12.57
C ARG A 18 12.57 15.97 -11.65
N GLN A 19 12.59 16.24 -10.34
CA GLN A 19 13.08 15.28 -9.35
C GLN A 19 12.23 14.02 -9.38
N TRP A 20 10.91 14.15 -9.21
CA TRP A 20 9.99 13.02 -9.25
C TRP A 20 10.14 12.21 -10.53
N ARG A 21 10.17 12.86 -11.70
CA ARG A 21 10.28 12.16 -12.98
C ARG A 21 11.56 11.31 -13.05
N ARG A 22 12.69 11.82 -12.55
CA ARG A 22 13.97 11.10 -12.51
C ARG A 22 13.93 9.92 -11.53
N GLU A 23 13.37 10.10 -10.35
CA GLU A 23 13.19 9.02 -9.36
C GLU A 23 12.23 7.94 -9.84
N SER A 24 11.30 8.30 -10.74
CA SER A 24 10.38 7.39 -11.43
C SER A 24 10.99 6.71 -12.65
N GLU A 25 12.24 7.03 -13.01
CA GLU A 25 12.91 6.60 -14.25
C GLU A 25 12.14 6.94 -15.55
N ILE A 26 11.28 7.97 -15.51
CA ILE A 26 10.48 8.39 -16.67
C ILE A 26 11.30 9.36 -17.54
N LYS A 27 11.35 9.15 -18.86
CA LYS A 27 11.95 10.13 -19.80
C LYS A 27 11.00 11.31 -20.03
N GLN A 28 11.53 12.52 -20.29
CA GLN A 28 10.69 13.70 -20.58
C GLN A 28 9.71 13.45 -21.74
N ALA A 29 10.16 12.78 -22.81
CA ALA A 29 9.32 12.43 -23.94
C ALA A 29 8.14 11.54 -23.52
N ARG A 30 8.41 10.51 -22.71
CA ARG A 30 7.36 9.62 -22.21
C ARG A 30 6.36 10.35 -21.31
N LEU A 31 6.83 11.25 -20.44
CA LEU A 31 5.93 12.07 -19.62
C LEU A 31 5.05 12.97 -20.50
N ALA A 32 5.63 13.52 -21.56
CA ALA A 32 4.92 14.37 -22.51
C ALA A 32 3.80 13.59 -23.21
N ASP A 33 4.06 12.35 -23.64
CA ASP A 33 3.05 11.46 -24.22
C ASP A 33 1.89 11.21 -23.24
N ILE A 34 2.19 10.95 -21.97
CA ILE A 34 1.19 10.63 -20.94
C ILE A 34 0.26 11.82 -20.68
N VAL A 35 0.80 13.04 -20.64
CA VAL A 35 0.03 14.25 -20.31
C VAL A 35 -0.42 15.04 -21.55
N GLY A 36 -0.23 14.47 -22.75
CA GLY A 36 -0.73 15.01 -24.01
C GLY A 36 -0.05 16.31 -24.46
N VAL A 37 1.27 16.45 -24.25
CA VAL A 37 2.06 17.63 -24.65
C VAL A 37 3.36 17.24 -25.36
N THR A 38 4.14 18.22 -25.80
CA THR A 38 5.46 17.97 -26.39
C THR A 38 6.55 17.82 -25.32
N GLN A 39 7.63 17.09 -25.63
CA GLN A 39 8.82 17.03 -24.75
C GLN A 39 9.38 18.42 -24.42
N ALA A 40 9.37 19.34 -25.39
CA ALA A 40 9.84 20.72 -25.20
C ALA A 40 8.98 21.47 -24.18
N THR A 41 7.67 21.20 -24.14
CA THR A 41 6.75 21.74 -23.12
C THR A 41 7.12 21.23 -21.74
N VAL A 42 7.32 19.92 -21.56
CA VAL A 42 7.78 19.33 -20.28
C VAL A 42 9.13 19.91 -19.85
N SER A 43 10.07 20.10 -20.78
CA SER A 43 11.38 20.72 -20.50
C SER A 43 11.24 22.16 -19.98
N ARG A 44 10.31 22.94 -20.54
CA ARG A 44 10.00 24.30 -20.05
C ARG A 44 9.36 24.28 -18.66
N TRP A 45 8.45 23.35 -18.40
CA TRP A 45 7.87 23.16 -17.05
C TRP A 45 8.93 22.82 -16.01
N GLU A 46 9.81 21.86 -16.30
CA GLU A 46 10.88 21.44 -15.37
C GLU A 46 11.90 22.56 -15.06
N LYS A 47 12.05 23.52 -15.97
CA LYS A 47 12.90 24.70 -15.79
C LYS A 47 12.16 25.87 -15.12
N GLY A 48 10.85 25.74 -14.83
CA GLY A 48 10.02 26.82 -14.31
C GLY A 48 9.78 27.94 -15.30
N LEU A 49 9.93 27.69 -16.60
CA LEU A 49 9.76 28.70 -17.66
C LEU A 49 8.31 28.81 -18.14
N GLN A 50 7.48 27.83 -17.82
CA GLN A 50 6.08 27.77 -18.22
C GLN A 50 5.26 27.01 -17.16
N THR A 51 4.05 27.47 -16.89
CA THR A 51 3.08 26.77 -16.03
C THR A 51 2.30 25.73 -16.84
N PRO A 52 2.13 24.47 -16.36
CA PRO A 52 1.19 23.54 -16.97
C PRO A 52 -0.25 24.07 -16.87
N ALA A 53 -1.13 23.66 -17.78
CA ALA A 53 -2.54 24.02 -17.63
C ALA A 53 -3.18 23.19 -16.50
N PRO A 54 -4.34 23.61 -15.95
CA PRO A 54 -4.96 22.96 -14.79
C PRO A 54 -5.12 21.44 -14.93
N LEU A 55 -5.58 20.97 -16.10
CA LEU A 55 -5.72 19.54 -16.37
C LEU A 55 -4.39 18.78 -16.26
N GLN A 56 -3.29 19.35 -16.75
CA GLN A 56 -1.97 18.72 -16.61
C GLN A 56 -1.42 18.84 -15.20
N ILE A 57 -1.71 19.93 -14.48
CA ILE A 57 -1.38 20.06 -13.05
C ILE A 57 -2.03 18.91 -12.26
N ASP A 58 -3.31 18.65 -12.47
CA ASP A 58 -4.04 17.57 -11.79
C ASP A 58 -3.47 16.19 -12.12
N LEU A 59 -3.22 15.91 -13.41
CA LEU A 59 -2.58 14.66 -13.85
C LEU A 59 -1.19 14.48 -13.22
N LEU A 60 -0.36 15.52 -13.25
CA LEU A 60 0.98 15.48 -12.67
C LEU A 60 0.93 15.28 -11.16
N HIS A 61 0.02 15.95 -10.45
CA HIS A 61 -0.18 15.73 -9.02
C HIS A 61 -0.60 14.30 -8.71
N GLN A 62 -1.55 13.73 -9.45
CA GLN A 62 -1.96 12.33 -9.27
C GLN A 62 -0.78 11.36 -9.46
N MET A 63 0.02 11.55 -10.52
CA MET A 63 1.20 10.73 -10.78
C MET A 63 2.30 10.92 -9.72
N MET A 64 2.55 12.15 -9.29
CA MET A 64 3.57 12.50 -8.30
C MET A 64 3.25 11.97 -6.90
N THR A 65 1.98 12.00 -6.52
CA THR A 65 1.50 11.44 -5.24
C THR A 65 1.60 9.92 -5.25
N ARG A 66 1.20 9.24 -6.34
CA ARG A 66 1.33 7.78 -6.48
C ARG A 66 2.77 7.30 -6.29
N ASN A 67 3.77 7.95 -6.89
CA ASN A 67 5.15 7.48 -6.74
C ASN A 67 5.80 7.82 -5.38
N ARG A 68 5.43 8.95 -4.75
CA ARG A 68 5.88 9.22 -3.36
C ARG A 68 5.43 8.13 -2.40
N ASN A 69 4.23 7.60 -2.61
CA ASN A 69 3.68 6.54 -1.80
C ASN A 69 4.37 5.18 -2.08
N PHE A 70 4.92 4.94 -3.27
CA PHE A 70 5.66 3.69 -3.58
C PHE A 70 6.88 3.47 -2.66
N ARG A 71 7.58 4.56 -2.29
CA ARG A 71 8.67 4.49 -1.30
C ARG A 71 8.16 4.18 0.11
N LEU A 72 6.96 4.64 0.46
CA LEU A 72 6.31 4.31 1.73
C LEU A 72 5.89 2.84 1.74
N ASP A 73 5.33 2.31 0.64
CA ASP A 73 5.00 0.89 0.52
C ASP A 73 6.23 0.00 0.72
N GLN A 74 7.38 0.39 0.15
CA GLN A 74 8.65 -0.30 0.39
C GLN A 74 9.14 -0.16 1.84
N ALA A 75 8.90 0.99 2.48
CA ALA A 75 9.21 1.17 3.90
C ALA A 75 8.33 0.28 4.78
N ILE A 76 7.03 0.18 4.51
CA ILE A 76 6.09 -0.72 5.20
C ILE A 76 6.54 -2.16 5.02
N LYS A 77 6.82 -2.60 3.78
CA LYS A 77 7.34 -3.94 3.50
C LYS A 77 8.62 -4.24 4.29
N ARG A 78 9.57 -3.30 4.33
CA ARG A 78 10.81 -3.44 5.10
C ARG A 78 10.52 -3.55 6.62
N LEU A 79 9.63 -2.74 7.16
CA LEU A 79 9.25 -2.80 8.58
C LEU A 79 8.59 -4.13 8.94
N VAL A 80 7.72 -4.65 8.07
CA VAL A 80 7.08 -5.97 8.27
C VAL A 80 8.14 -7.07 8.25
N ILE A 81 8.97 -7.14 7.21
CA ILE A 81 9.98 -8.20 7.04
C ILE A 81 10.94 -8.26 8.23
N HIS A 82 11.37 -7.11 8.73
CA HIS A 82 12.32 -7.03 9.85
C HIS A 82 11.66 -6.94 11.23
N SER A 83 10.34 -7.08 11.33
CA SER A 83 9.65 -7.07 12.61
C SER A 83 10.08 -8.25 13.48
N ARG A 84 10.21 -8.00 14.79
CA ARG A 84 10.42 -9.05 15.80
C ARG A 84 9.11 -9.66 16.32
N GLN A 85 7.97 -9.10 15.91
CA GLN A 85 6.64 -9.66 16.18
C GLN A 85 6.20 -10.58 15.04
N ARG A 86 5.20 -11.42 15.28
CA ARG A 86 4.59 -12.28 14.26
C ARG A 86 3.65 -11.42 13.41
N VAL A 87 4.19 -10.83 12.35
CA VAL A 87 3.47 -9.91 11.46
C VAL A 87 3.50 -10.42 10.01
N HIS A 88 2.42 -10.20 9.27
CA HIS A 88 2.40 -10.32 7.81
C HIS A 88 1.41 -9.34 7.18
N LEU A 89 1.58 -9.09 5.88
CA LEU A 89 0.74 -8.20 5.08
C LEU A 89 0.09 -8.99 3.95
N ILE A 90 -1.23 -8.85 3.77
CA ILE A 90 -1.99 -9.47 2.67
C ILE A 90 -2.77 -8.42 1.88
N GLU A 91 -3.12 -8.74 0.64
CA GLU A 91 -4.21 -8.04 -0.06
C GLU A 91 -5.55 -8.38 0.62
N ASP A 92 -6.35 -7.36 0.95
CA ASP A 92 -7.52 -7.48 1.82
C ASP A 92 -8.60 -8.43 1.27
N ARG A 93 -8.84 -8.42 -0.05
CA ARG A 93 -9.91 -9.23 -0.67
C ARG A 93 -9.50 -10.65 -1.04
N SER A 94 -8.29 -10.83 -1.55
CA SER A 94 -7.84 -12.14 -2.05
C SER A 94 -7.06 -12.95 -1.01
N HIS A 95 -6.69 -12.31 0.11
CA HIS A 95 -5.83 -12.84 1.17
C HIS A 95 -4.45 -13.29 0.66
N ARG A 96 -4.01 -12.76 -0.48
CA ARG A 96 -2.68 -13.07 -1.04
C ARG A 96 -1.60 -12.43 -0.19
N LEU A 97 -0.60 -13.23 0.19
CA LEU A 97 0.54 -12.75 0.96
C LEU A 97 1.41 -11.79 0.14
N LEU A 98 1.72 -10.63 0.72
CA LEU A 98 2.60 -9.61 0.13
C LEU A 98 3.99 -9.61 0.77
N CYS A 99 4.05 -9.81 2.09
CA CYS A 99 5.28 -10.04 2.84
C CYS A 99 4.96 -10.58 4.24
N ALA A 100 5.93 -11.25 4.86
CA ALA A 100 5.85 -11.71 6.25
C ALA A 100 7.14 -11.39 7.00
N SER A 101 7.04 -11.36 8.32
CA SER A 101 8.17 -11.24 9.23
C SER A 101 8.83 -12.61 9.50
N GLY A 102 10.11 -12.62 9.84
CA GLY A 102 10.82 -13.86 10.21
C GLY A 102 10.17 -14.66 11.36
N PRO A 103 9.69 -14.03 12.46
CA PRO A 103 8.94 -14.76 13.49
C PRO A 103 7.67 -15.44 12.97
N ARG A 104 6.99 -14.83 11.99
CA ARG A 104 5.80 -15.41 11.37
C ARG A 104 6.13 -16.61 10.49
N GLU A 105 7.21 -16.55 9.71
CA GLU A 105 7.72 -17.70 8.94
C GLU A 105 8.09 -18.88 9.84
N LYS A 106 8.77 -18.60 10.95
CA LYS A 106 9.15 -19.60 11.95
C LYS A 106 7.93 -20.28 12.55
N GLU A 107 6.89 -19.50 12.87
CA GLU A 107 5.61 -20.05 13.32
C GLU A 107 5.03 -20.98 12.25
N TRP A 108 4.86 -20.51 11.02
CA TRP A 108 4.27 -21.28 9.93
C TRP A 108 5.10 -22.50 9.51
N GLN A 109 6.36 -22.56 9.94
CA GLN A 109 7.35 -23.56 9.53
C GLN A 109 7.50 -23.59 8.00
N ARG A 110 7.43 -22.40 7.38
CA ARG A 110 7.53 -22.21 5.93
C ARG A 110 8.22 -20.89 5.62
N ASP A 111 9.04 -20.91 4.57
CA ASP A 111 9.61 -19.70 4.00
C ASP A 111 8.48 -18.85 3.38
N SER A 112 8.49 -17.53 3.61
CA SER A 112 7.45 -16.69 3.04
C SER A 112 7.54 -16.60 1.52
N GLY A 113 8.73 -16.78 0.93
CA GLY A 113 8.95 -16.82 -0.51
C GLY A 113 8.08 -17.84 -1.23
N ASP A 114 7.87 -19.01 -0.62
CA ASP A 114 6.99 -20.06 -1.15
C ASP A 114 5.50 -19.68 -1.09
N LEU A 115 5.15 -18.78 -0.18
CA LEU A 115 3.77 -18.33 0.06
C LEU A 115 3.45 -16.99 -0.60
N LEU A 116 4.44 -16.25 -1.11
CA LEU A 116 4.25 -14.95 -1.73
C LEU A 116 3.24 -15.05 -2.89
N GLY A 117 2.29 -14.13 -2.89
CA GLY A 117 1.21 -14.09 -3.87
C GLY A 117 0.18 -15.23 -3.74
N THR A 118 0.36 -16.17 -2.81
CA THR A 118 -0.60 -17.24 -2.55
C THR A 118 -1.65 -16.78 -1.54
N SER A 119 -2.92 -17.10 -1.81
CA SER A 119 -4.00 -16.83 -0.86
C SER A 119 -3.85 -17.70 0.39
N LEU A 120 -3.73 -17.04 1.54
CA LEU A 120 -3.64 -17.68 2.85
C LEU A 120 -4.99 -18.19 3.37
N TRP A 121 -6.10 -17.82 2.71
CA TRP A 121 -7.45 -18.21 3.12
C TRP A 121 -7.61 -19.74 3.29
N ARG A 122 -6.90 -20.53 2.48
CA ARG A 122 -6.87 -21.99 2.57
C ARG A 122 -6.39 -22.53 3.93
N PHE A 123 -5.71 -21.71 4.72
CA PHE A 123 -5.19 -22.08 6.04
C PHE A 123 -6.06 -21.59 7.20
N ALA A 124 -7.10 -20.79 6.93
CA ALA A 124 -7.95 -20.17 7.94
C ALA A 124 -8.52 -21.19 8.94
N THR A 125 -8.52 -20.82 10.22
CA THR A 125 -9.28 -21.52 11.26
C THR A 125 -10.75 -21.08 11.23
N PRO A 126 -11.67 -21.82 11.87
CA PRO A 126 -13.07 -21.39 11.99
C PRO A 126 -13.22 -19.97 12.56
N GLU A 127 -12.40 -19.59 13.54
CA GLU A 127 -12.41 -18.26 14.16
C GLU A 127 -11.97 -17.17 13.19
N ILE A 128 -10.91 -17.42 12.40
CA ILE A 128 -10.48 -16.51 11.32
C ILE A 128 -11.61 -16.36 10.30
N ALA A 129 -12.23 -17.46 9.88
CA ALA A 129 -13.32 -17.42 8.92
C ALA A 129 -14.57 -16.70 9.46
N GLN A 130 -14.84 -16.81 10.76
CA GLN A 130 -15.93 -16.10 11.42
C GLN A 130 -15.61 -14.60 11.57
N ALA A 131 -14.37 -14.24 11.91
CA ALA A 131 -13.91 -12.86 11.93
C ALA A 131 -14.04 -12.21 10.56
N GLU A 132 -13.65 -12.90 9.48
CA GLU A 132 -13.81 -12.43 8.10
C GLU A 132 -15.28 -12.10 7.77
N LYS A 133 -16.21 -13.00 8.12
CA LYS A 133 -17.65 -12.77 7.88
C LYS A 133 -18.18 -11.54 8.59
N ARG A 134 -17.63 -11.18 9.75
CA ARG A 134 -18.05 -10.01 10.53
C ARG A 134 -17.63 -8.69 9.89
N LEU A 135 -16.59 -8.68 9.05
CA LEU A 135 -16.07 -7.47 8.41
C LEU A 135 -17.14 -6.73 7.60
N HIS A 136 -17.97 -7.46 6.85
CA HIS A 136 -19.07 -6.87 6.09
C HIS A 136 -20.10 -6.16 6.99
N HIS A 137 -20.37 -6.69 8.18
CA HIS A 137 -21.36 -6.11 9.08
C HIS A 137 -20.86 -4.88 9.83
N MET A 138 -19.55 -4.67 9.91
CA MET A 138 -18.94 -3.55 10.63
C MET A 138 -18.48 -2.42 9.71
N GLY A 139 -18.87 -2.43 8.44
CA GLY A 139 -18.53 -1.37 7.49
C GLY A 139 -17.05 -1.33 7.08
N TRP A 140 -16.36 -2.48 7.14
CA TRP A 140 -14.92 -2.60 6.88
C TRP A 140 -14.51 -2.15 5.48
N HIS A 141 -15.38 -2.35 4.49
CA HIS A 141 -15.09 -1.98 3.09
C HIS A 141 -15.61 -0.58 2.73
N GLU A 142 -16.41 0.02 3.60
CA GLU A 142 -16.96 1.36 3.53
C GLU A 142 -16.14 2.38 4.34
N ASP A 143 -14.92 2.00 4.74
CA ASP A 143 -13.99 2.80 5.57
C ASP A 143 -14.59 3.27 6.91
N GLN A 144 -15.56 2.52 7.46
CA GLN A 144 -16.18 2.81 8.76
C GLN A 144 -15.46 2.12 9.94
N ALA A 145 -14.60 1.15 9.63
CA ALA A 145 -13.71 0.50 10.59
C ALA A 145 -12.36 0.23 9.94
N ASP A 146 -11.28 0.53 10.65
CA ASP A 146 -9.89 0.37 10.20
C ASP A 146 -9.16 -0.76 10.94
N HIS A 147 -9.70 -1.27 12.04
CA HIS A 147 -9.12 -2.39 12.78
C HIS A 147 -10.15 -3.37 13.36
N LEU A 148 -9.74 -4.62 13.55
CA LEU A 148 -10.49 -5.66 14.24
C LEU A 148 -9.53 -6.55 15.03
N SER A 149 -9.79 -6.74 16.32
CA SER A 149 -9.11 -7.76 17.13
C SER A 149 -10.06 -8.89 17.52
N PHE A 150 -9.53 -10.12 17.56
CA PHE A 150 -10.29 -11.30 17.98
C PHE A 150 -9.38 -12.36 18.57
N ALA A 151 -9.93 -13.16 19.48
CA ALA A 151 -9.25 -14.32 20.03
C ALA A 151 -9.35 -15.52 19.07
N THR A 152 -8.34 -16.39 19.11
CA THR A 152 -8.32 -17.65 18.38
C THR A 152 -7.79 -18.75 19.29
N SER A 153 -8.34 -19.96 19.14
CA SER A 153 -7.84 -21.15 19.84
C SER A 153 -6.48 -21.61 19.28
N GLY A 154 -6.14 -21.17 18.07
CA GLY A 154 -4.95 -21.58 17.33
C GLY A 154 -5.12 -22.96 16.68
N ARG A 155 -4.07 -23.41 16.00
CA ARG A 155 -3.94 -24.75 15.43
C ARG A 155 -2.51 -25.22 15.60
N ASN A 156 -2.33 -26.39 16.19
CA ASN A 156 -1.03 -27.04 16.21
C ASN A 156 -0.91 -27.98 15.00
N GLY A 157 0.11 -27.77 14.17
CA GLY A 157 0.43 -28.67 13.05
C GLY A 157 -0.31 -28.34 11.74
N PRO A 158 -0.55 -29.35 10.87
CA PRO A 158 -0.95 -29.14 9.48
C PRO A 158 -2.37 -28.57 9.31
N PRO A 159 -2.69 -27.92 8.16
CA PRO A 159 -1.79 -27.66 7.02
C PRO A 159 -0.78 -26.53 7.27
N MET A 160 -1.02 -25.71 8.29
CA MET A 160 -0.13 -24.64 8.75
C MET A 160 -0.44 -24.38 10.23
N PRO A 161 0.57 -24.38 11.11
CA PRO A 161 0.38 -24.03 12.51
C PRO A 161 0.02 -22.55 12.66
N ILE A 162 -0.87 -22.25 13.60
CA ILE A 162 -1.28 -20.90 14.00
C ILE A 162 -1.26 -20.87 15.52
N VAL A 163 -0.24 -20.25 16.11
CA VAL A 163 0.00 -20.31 17.57
C VAL A 163 -0.53 -19.09 18.30
N ASP A 164 -0.91 -18.05 17.57
CA ASP A 164 -1.48 -16.82 18.11
C ASP A 164 -2.69 -17.13 18.99
N LYS A 165 -2.82 -16.36 20.08
CA LYS A 165 -4.01 -16.36 20.94
C LYS A 165 -4.96 -15.22 20.59
N PHE A 166 -4.40 -14.13 20.08
CA PHE A 166 -5.13 -12.98 19.58
C PHE A 166 -4.55 -12.57 18.23
N ILE A 167 -5.44 -12.16 17.33
CA ILE A 167 -5.09 -11.61 16.03
C ILE A 167 -5.65 -10.19 15.96
N LEU A 168 -4.80 -9.25 15.57
CA LEU A 168 -5.17 -7.89 15.20
C LEU A 168 -5.06 -7.75 13.68
N TRP A 169 -6.14 -7.25 13.09
CA TRP A 169 -6.20 -6.84 11.70
C TRP A 169 -6.32 -5.34 11.62
N GLU A 170 -5.46 -4.72 10.83
CA GLU A 170 -5.48 -3.29 10.53
C GLU A 170 -5.48 -3.10 9.02
N ARG A 171 -6.41 -2.30 8.51
CA ARG A 171 -6.58 -2.06 7.07
C ARG A 171 -6.09 -0.69 6.67
N PHE A 172 -5.41 -0.64 5.54
CA PHE A 172 -4.98 0.59 4.89
C PHE A 172 -4.81 0.37 3.39
N PHE A 173 -4.44 1.42 2.66
CA PHE A 173 -4.23 1.36 1.22
C PHE A 173 -2.76 1.60 0.87
N LEU A 174 -2.24 0.80 -0.06
CA LEU A 174 -0.96 1.05 -0.71
C LEU A 174 -1.08 2.21 -1.71
N SER A 175 0.07 2.67 -2.20
CA SER A 175 0.18 3.78 -3.15
C SER A 175 -0.63 3.65 -4.44
N ASP A 176 -0.83 2.42 -4.89
CA ASP A 176 -1.58 2.06 -6.10
C ASP A 176 -3.09 1.93 -5.87
N GLY A 177 -3.55 2.14 -4.63
CA GLY A 177 -4.95 2.00 -4.22
C GLY A 177 -5.32 0.57 -3.82
N THR A 178 -4.37 -0.36 -3.76
CA THR A 178 -4.61 -1.71 -3.26
C THR A 178 -4.93 -1.66 -1.76
N ALA A 179 -6.12 -2.11 -1.38
CA ALA A 179 -6.48 -2.32 0.02
C ALA A 179 -5.69 -3.52 0.57
N VAL A 180 -5.00 -3.31 1.68
CA VAL A 180 -4.18 -4.31 2.35
C VAL A 180 -4.56 -4.43 3.82
N ARG A 181 -4.23 -5.58 4.39
CA ARG A 181 -4.45 -5.87 5.79
C ARG A 181 -3.14 -6.29 6.45
N LEU A 182 -2.73 -5.56 7.47
CA LEU A 182 -1.68 -5.96 8.39
C LEU A 182 -2.27 -6.92 9.41
N THR A 183 -1.65 -8.07 9.55
CA THR A 183 -2.06 -9.08 10.52
C THR A 183 -0.95 -9.28 11.53
N THR A 184 -1.24 -8.92 12.79
CA THR A 184 -0.32 -9.07 13.91
C THR A 184 -0.86 -10.10 14.90
N GLY A 185 0.02 -11.01 15.30
CA GLY A 185 -0.29 -12.10 16.20
C GLY A 185 0.24 -11.85 17.60
N PHE A 186 -0.57 -12.13 18.61
CA PHE A 186 -0.22 -11.90 20.01
C PHE A 186 -0.53 -13.12 20.88
N ASP A 187 0.24 -13.25 21.96
CA ASP A 187 0.00 -14.23 23.01
C ASP A 187 -0.99 -13.70 24.07
N HIS A 188 -1.23 -12.38 24.07
CA HIS A 188 -2.09 -11.64 25.00
C HIS A 188 -2.98 -10.67 24.19
N PRO A 189 -4.08 -10.13 24.74
CA PRO A 189 -4.88 -9.13 24.04
C PRO A 189 -4.00 -7.94 23.59
N PRO A 190 -4.13 -7.44 22.35
CA PRO A 190 -3.44 -6.23 21.92
C PRO A 190 -3.92 -5.03 22.75
N ALA A 191 -2.99 -4.15 23.10
CA ALA A 191 -3.24 -2.93 23.89
C ALA A 191 -3.96 -1.85 23.08
#